data_AF-A0A947EK36-F1
#
_entry.id   AF-A0A947EK36-F1
#
_cell.length_a   1.000
_cell.length_b   1.000
_cell.length_c   1.000
_cell.angle_alpha   90.00
_cell.angle_beta   90.00
_cell.angle_gamma   90.00
#
_symmetry.space_group_name_H-M   'P 1'
#
loop_
_entity.id
_entity.type
_entity.pdbx_description
1 polymer ?
#
loop_
_entity_poly.entity_id
_entity_poly.type
_entity_poly.pdbx_seq_one_letter_code
_entity_poly.pdbx_strand_id
1 'polypeptide(L)'
;AINHEEKNIAYEIIELEKVIESQYITRSISSRADELTTQSRKLSQQNLIASKLSNLSLQLYGHFLKTGYVKNDREYKEITHFFKSRLPEYDISELGFREKLWLYKSHLWYSFLTQDFLSCYKYSRKWVDLFYSNPEMIKLNPVFFLRGNQYLLEALFFIKDHSRFKKALSDFEEVTSGDNFPQDDNIDGLIFLYLYANKINLHFMEGTFHEGLHLVEEVIDGLKIYKNRIDEHHVMVFYYKIASLYFGVGENKKCIEFLDKIISNKSLSMREDLLCFSRVLNLVAHYEAGLDYHLDSLIRSTYKFLLKMEDLYEVQKEMIKFLRRLGDIYPHELKNEFEALLSKLREYEDHPYERRAFLYLDIISWLESKIKNKFVGDIIREKFELLNS
;
A
#
# COMPACT_ATOMS: atom_id res chain seq x y z
N ALA A 1 15.46 -24.99 15.24
CA ALA A 1 14.06 -25.24 14.84
C ALA A 1 13.05 -24.43 15.67
N ILE A 2 12.71 -24.80 16.91
CA ILE A 2 11.66 -24.10 17.70
C ILE A 2 11.96 -22.61 17.91
N ASN A 3 13.19 -22.27 18.35
CA ASN A 3 13.60 -20.89 18.58
C ASN A 3 13.61 -20.02 17.30
N HIS A 4 13.61 -20.64 16.12
CA HIS A 4 13.57 -19.96 14.82
C HIS A 4 12.18 -20.08 14.16
N GLU A 5 11.16 -20.51 14.90
CA GLU A 5 9.78 -20.70 14.43
C GLU A 5 9.63 -21.70 13.25
N GLU A 6 10.64 -22.55 13.02
CA GLU A 6 10.64 -23.63 12.04
C GLU A 6 9.91 -24.86 12.60
N LYS A 7 8.64 -24.66 12.97
CA LYS A 7 7.82 -25.66 13.66
C LYS A 7 7.50 -26.91 12.84
N ASN A 8 7.61 -26.83 11.51
CA ASN A 8 7.53 -28.02 10.65
C ASN A 8 8.76 -28.92 10.87
N ILE A 9 9.96 -28.35 10.85
CA ILE A 9 11.20 -29.08 11.11
C ILE A 9 11.22 -29.60 12.55
N ALA A 10 10.79 -28.78 13.51
CA ALA A 10 10.67 -29.23 14.90
C ALA A 10 9.73 -30.43 15.03
N TYR A 11 8.62 -30.44 14.30
CA TYR A 11 7.69 -31.55 14.28
C TYR A 11 8.34 -32.82 13.70
N GLU A 12 9.04 -32.71 12.56
CA GLU A 12 9.78 -33.83 11.96
C GLU A 12 10.84 -34.40 12.91
N ILE A 13 11.58 -33.54 13.61
CA ILE A 13 12.56 -33.96 14.64
C ILE A 13 11.86 -34.77 15.74
N ILE A 14 10.71 -34.31 16.24
CA ILE A 14 9.98 -35.03 17.29
C ILE A 14 9.44 -36.38 16.78
N GLU A 15 8.97 -36.45 15.54
CA GLU A 15 8.54 -37.73 14.96
C GLU A 15 9.72 -38.71 14.82
N LEU A 16 10.91 -38.22 14.47
CA LEU A 16 12.13 -39.04 14.50
C LEU A 16 12.49 -39.49 15.93
N GLU A 17 12.42 -38.60 16.91
CA GLU A 17 12.68 -38.95 18.32
C GLU A 17 11.70 -40.01 18.83
N LYS A 18 10.43 -39.97 18.44
CA LYS A 18 9.45 -41.03 18.78
C LYS A 18 9.83 -42.38 18.19
N VAL A 19 10.34 -42.41 16.95
CA VAL A 19 10.81 -43.65 16.32
C VAL A 19 11.99 -44.22 17.11
N ILE A 20 12.95 -43.37 17.49
CA ILE A 20 14.11 -43.76 18.28
C ILE A 20 13.65 -44.30 19.65
N GLU A 21 12.81 -43.56 20.38
CA GLU A 21 12.31 -43.95 21.71
C GLU A 21 11.57 -45.30 21.66
N SER A 22 10.83 -45.58 20.58
CA SER A 22 10.10 -46.85 20.41
C SER A 22 11.01 -48.09 20.31
N GLN A 23 12.30 -47.90 20.00
CA GLN A 23 13.28 -48.98 19.82
C GLN A 23 14.05 -49.33 21.10
N TYR A 24 13.95 -48.55 22.17
CA TYR A 24 14.65 -48.81 23.43
C TYR A 24 13.70 -49.30 24.52
N ILE A 25 14.13 -50.29 25.31
CA ILE A 25 13.41 -50.75 26.52
C ILE A 25 14.17 -50.21 27.74
N THR A 26 13.97 -48.93 28.08
CA THR A 26 14.55 -48.28 29.28
C THR A 26 13.49 -47.98 30.36
N ARG A 27 13.89 -47.86 31.63
CA ARG A 27 12.96 -47.57 32.75
C ARG A 27 12.36 -46.17 32.71
N SER A 28 12.86 -45.27 31.86
CA SER A 28 12.38 -43.88 31.67
C SER A 28 11.33 -43.72 30.56
N ILE A 29 11.00 -44.79 29.82
CA ILE A 29 10.12 -44.76 28.63
C ILE A 29 8.81 -44.01 28.87
N SER A 30 8.13 -44.22 30.00
CA SER A 30 6.79 -43.66 30.19
C SER A 30 6.81 -42.13 30.20
N SER A 31 7.77 -41.52 30.92
CA SER A 31 7.88 -40.06 31.02
C SER A 31 8.24 -39.40 29.68
N ARG A 32 9.20 -39.98 28.94
CA ARG A 32 9.67 -39.39 27.68
C ARG A 32 8.65 -39.58 26.55
N ALA A 33 8.01 -40.74 26.46
CA ALA A 33 6.98 -40.99 25.46
C ALA A 33 5.77 -40.04 25.62
N ASP A 34 5.36 -39.76 26.86
CA ASP A 34 4.27 -38.83 27.16
C ASP A 34 4.64 -37.37 26.80
N GLU A 35 5.88 -36.96 27.10
CA GLU A 35 6.42 -35.66 26.68
C GLU A 35 6.42 -35.50 25.16
N LEU A 36 7.00 -36.47 24.43
CA LEU A 36 7.08 -36.43 22.96
C LEU A 36 5.69 -36.42 22.32
N THR A 37 4.75 -37.17 22.89
CA THR A 37 3.35 -37.18 22.43
C THR A 37 2.70 -35.81 22.62
N THR A 38 2.91 -35.18 23.77
CA THR A 38 2.35 -33.85 24.07
C THR A 38 2.95 -32.78 23.16
N GLN A 39 4.27 -32.78 22.98
CA GLN A 39 4.96 -31.82 22.12
C GLN A 39 4.54 -31.96 20.64
N SER A 40 4.45 -33.19 20.13
CA SER A 40 3.99 -33.47 18.77
C SER A 40 2.56 -32.99 18.54
N ARG A 41 1.63 -33.27 19.47
CA ARG A 41 0.24 -32.77 19.38
C ARG A 41 0.19 -31.24 19.31
N LYS A 42 0.94 -30.55 20.18
CA LYS A 42 1.00 -29.08 20.21
C LYS A 42 1.56 -28.52 18.90
N LEU A 43 2.68 -29.04 18.40
CA LEU A 43 3.27 -28.60 17.14
C LEU A 43 2.35 -28.89 15.94
N SER A 44 1.69 -30.05 15.92
CA SER A 44 0.73 -30.40 14.87
C SER A 44 -0.43 -29.40 14.82
N GLN A 45 -1.01 -29.06 15.97
CA GLN A 45 -2.08 -28.05 16.06
C GLN A 45 -1.60 -26.66 15.60
N GLN A 46 -0.43 -26.22 16.05
CA GLN A 46 0.14 -24.93 15.64
C GLN A 46 0.43 -24.89 14.13
N ASN A 47 0.99 -25.96 13.57
CA ASN A 47 1.24 -26.07 12.12
C ASN A 47 -0.07 -26.06 11.32
N LEU A 48 -1.13 -26.71 11.82
CA LEU A 48 -2.45 -26.68 11.19
C LEU A 48 -3.03 -25.27 11.16
N ILE A 49 -2.97 -24.54 12.27
CA ILE A 49 -3.44 -23.15 12.37
C ILE A 49 -2.62 -22.26 11.42
N ALA A 50 -1.29 -22.35 11.46
CA ALA A 50 -0.40 -21.59 10.59
C ALA A 50 -0.72 -21.84 9.11
N SER A 51 -0.94 -23.10 8.72
CA SER A 51 -1.27 -23.48 7.34
C SER A 51 -2.61 -22.90 6.89
N LYS A 52 -3.66 -23.00 7.71
CA LYS A 52 -4.97 -22.42 7.39
C LYS A 52 -4.88 -20.90 7.21
N LEU A 53 -4.20 -20.21 8.13
CA LEU A 53 -4.02 -18.76 8.08
C LEU A 53 -3.14 -18.31 6.90
N SER A 54 -2.03 -19.00 6.63
CA SER A 54 -1.17 -18.66 5.50
C SER A 54 -1.88 -18.84 4.17
N ASN A 55 -2.68 -19.91 4.02
CA ASN A 55 -3.50 -20.14 2.84
C ASN A 55 -4.56 -19.06 2.67
N LEU A 56 -5.26 -18.70 3.75
CA LEU A 56 -6.22 -17.60 3.74
C LEU A 56 -5.56 -16.28 3.35
N SER A 57 -4.43 -15.94 3.97
CA SER A 57 -3.67 -14.71 3.65
C SER A 57 -3.25 -14.67 2.18
N LEU A 58 -2.76 -15.77 1.63
CA LEU A 58 -2.32 -15.84 0.24
C LEU A 58 -3.49 -15.70 -0.73
N GLN A 59 -4.62 -16.34 -0.43
CA GLN A 59 -5.84 -16.26 -1.25
C GLN A 59 -6.43 -14.85 -1.25
N LEU A 60 -6.47 -14.18 -0.10
CA LEU A 60 -6.93 -12.79 -0.01
C LEU A 60 -5.99 -11.85 -0.78
N TYR A 61 -4.67 -12.04 -0.64
CA TYR A 61 -3.70 -11.27 -1.41
C TYR A 61 -3.87 -11.47 -2.92
N GLY A 62 -4.04 -12.72 -3.37
CA GLY A 62 -4.31 -13.04 -4.77
C GLY A 62 -5.60 -12.41 -5.27
N HIS A 63 -6.66 -12.39 -4.46
CA HIS A 63 -7.92 -11.70 -4.77
C HIS A 63 -7.71 -10.20 -4.92
N PHE A 64 -6.95 -9.58 -4.01
CA PHE A 64 -6.60 -8.16 -4.05
C PHE A 64 -5.82 -7.79 -5.31
N LEU A 65 -4.83 -8.60 -5.71
CA LEU A 65 -4.08 -8.37 -6.95
C LEU A 65 -4.95 -8.51 -8.20
N LYS A 66 -5.91 -9.45 -8.21
CA LYS A 66 -6.77 -9.71 -9.37
C LYS A 66 -7.90 -8.69 -9.53
N THR A 67 -8.52 -8.28 -8.43
CA THR A 67 -9.78 -7.50 -8.46
C THR A 67 -9.65 -6.11 -7.85
N GLY A 68 -8.58 -5.84 -7.11
CA GLY A 68 -8.42 -4.64 -6.31
C GLY A 68 -9.32 -4.63 -5.08
N TYR A 69 -9.80 -3.45 -4.74
CA TYR A 69 -10.75 -3.20 -3.65
C TYR A 69 -12.16 -3.67 -4.02
N VAL A 70 -12.95 -4.09 -3.02
CA VAL A 70 -14.39 -4.37 -3.24
C VAL A 70 -15.12 -3.12 -3.72
N LYS A 71 -16.02 -3.31 -4.69
CA LYS A 71 -16.65 -2.21 -5.43
C LYS A 71 -18.11 -1.99 -5.06
N ASN A 72 -18.74 -2.96 -4.40
CA ASN A 72 -20.17 -2.95 -4.09
C ASN A 72 -20.48 -3.90 -2.92
N ASP A 73 -21.71 -3.82 -2.42
CA ASP A 73 -22.21 -4.64 -1.30
C ASP A 73 -22.14 -6.15 -1.56
N ARG A 74 -22.32 -6.58 -2.82
CA ARG A 74 -22.29 -8.00 -3.17
C ARG A 74 -20.87 -8.55 -2.98
N GLU A 75 -19.87 -7.90 -3.57
CA GLU A 75 -18.47 -8.26 -3.40
C GLU A 75 -18.03 -8.16 -1.94
N TYR A 76 -18.49 -7.14 -1.20
CA TYR A 76 -18.22 -7.02 0.23
C TYR A 76 -18.75 -8.22 1.02
N LYS A 77 -19.99 -8.67 0.75
CA LYS A 77 -20.58 -9.84 1.40
C LYS A 77 -19.85 -11.13 1.02
N GLU A 78 -19.49 -11.29 -0.26
CA GLU A 78 -18.74 -12.43 -0.76
C GLU A 78 -17.36 -12.54 -0.09
N ILE A 79 -16.59 -11.45 -0.04
CA ILE A 79 -15.26 -11.47 0.58
C ILE A 79 -15.33 -11.64 2.09
N THR A 80 -16.36 -11.07 2.73
CA THR A 80 -16.58 -11.22 4.17
C THR A 80 -16.97 -12.65 4.52
N HIS A 81 -17.82 -13.29 3.72
CA HIS A 81 -18.14 -14.70 3.88
C HIS A 81 -16.91 -15.57 3.61
N PHE A 82 -16.14 -15.28 2.56
CA PHE A 82 -14.89 -15.97 2.23
C PHE A 82 -13.90 -15.93 3.40
N PHE A 83 -13.72 -14.76 4.01
CA PHE A 83 -12.83 -14.55 5.15
C PHE A 83 -13.31 -15.32 6.38
N LYS A 84 -14.57 -15.10 6.80
CA LYS A 84 -15.12 -15.70 8.02
C LYS A 84 -15.21 -17.22 7.96
N SER A 85 -15.54 -17.79 6.80
CA SER A 85 -15.66 -19.25 6.62
C SER A 85 -14.32 -19.99 6.66
N ARG A 86 -13.21 -19.30 6.35
CA ARG A 86 -11.86 -19.89 6.29
C ARG A 86 -10.97 -19.51 7.47
N LEU A 87 -11.38 -18.53 8.28
CA LEU A 87 -10.67 -18.17 9.50
C LEU A 87 -10.81 -19.33 10.50
N PRO A 88 -9.72 -20.01 10.90
CA PRO A 88 -9.82 -21.08 11.89
C PRO A 88 -10.24 -20.53 13.25
N GLU A 89 -10.80 -21.40 14.09
CA GLU A 89 -10.90 -21.12 15.52
C GLU A 89 -9.49 -21.14 16.13
N TYR A 90 -9.19 -20.17 16.99
CA TYR A 90 -7.90 -20.04 17.66
C TYR A 90 -8.05 -19.36 19.03
N ASP A 91 -7.15 -19.71 19.95
CA ASP A 91 -6.87 -18.90 21.14
C ASP A 91 -5.56 -18.14 20.91
N ILE A 92 -5.61 -16.81 20.97
CA ILE A 92 -4.48 -15.92 20.73
C ILE A 92 -3.32 -16.15 21.72
N SER A 93 -3.62 -16.64 22.93
CA SER A 93 -2.63 -16.93 23.98
C SER A 93 -1.79 -18.16 23.66
N GLU A 94 -2.32 -19.09 22.87
CA GLU A 94 -1.66 -20.32 22.45
C GLU A 94 -0.81 -20.16 21.17
N LEU A 95 -0.97 -19.03 20.46
CA LEU A 95 -0.27 -18.74 19.22
C LEU A 95 1.15 -18.21 19.47
N GLY A 96 2.12 -18.79 18.74
CA GLY A 96 3.49 -18.29 18.67
C GLY A 96 3.65 -17.18 17.64
N PHE A 97 4.90 -16.84 17.34
CA PHE A 97 5.20 -15.76 16.40
C PHE A 97 4.69 -16.08 15.00
N ARG A 98 4.94 -17.30 14.47
CA ARG A 98 4.53 -17.68 13.12
C ARG A 98 3.03 -17.62 12.92
N GLU A 99 2.24 -18.14 13.86
CA GLU A 99 0.77 -18.17 13.73
C GLU A 99 0.19 -16.75 13.85
N LYS A 100 0.69 -15.94 14.79
CA LYS A 100 0.28 -14.53 14.95
C LYS A 100 0.58 -13.71 13.69
N LEU A 101 1.75 -13.90 13.10
CA LEU A 101 2.13 -13.24 11.86
C LEU A 101 1.12 -13.51 10.74
N TRP A 102 0.78 -14.79 10.50
CA TRP A 102 -0.20 -15.14 9.48
C TRP A 102 -1.60 -14.65 9.81
N LEU A 103 -2.02 -14.70 11.07
CA LEU A 103 -3.30 -14.14 11.51
C LEU A 103 -3.41 -12.65 11.18
N TYR A 104 -2.40 -11.86 11.56
CA TYR A 104 -2.39 -10.42 11.32
C TYR A 104 -2.37 -10.11 9.83
N LYS A 105 -1.62 -10.86 9.03
CA LYS A 105 -1.61 -10.73 7.56
C LYS A 105 -2.98 -11.06 6.93
N SER A 106 -3.65 -12.12 7.36
CA SER A 106 -4.99 -12.46 6.85
C SER A 106 -5.99 -11.34 7.14
N HIS A 107 -5.99 -10.82 8.38
CA HIS A 107 -6.86 -9.70 8.74
C HIS A 107 -6.50 -8.41 8.00
N LEU A 108 -5.21 -8.12 7.82
CA LEU A 108 -4.74 -6.97 7.05
C LEU A 108 -5.25 -7.01 5.61
N TRP A 109 -5.11 -8.15 4.92
CA TRP A 109 -5.59 -8.29 3.53
C TRP A 109 -7.11 -8.16 3.42
N TYR A 110 -7.85 -8.75 4.35
CA TYR A 110 -9.31 -8.55 4.42
C TYR A 110 -9.66 -7.06 4.63
N SER A 111 -8.92 -6.37 5.49
CA SER A 111 -9.12 -4.94 5.76
C SER A 111 -8.83 -4.10 4.52
N PHE A 112 -7.74 -4.39 3.81
CA PHE A 112 -7.43 -3.73 2.53
C PHE A 112 -8.54 -3.96 1.52
N LEU A 113 -8.94 -5.20 1.27
CA LEU A 113 -10.02 -5.54 0.33
C LEU A 113 -11.30 -4.77 0.62
N THR A 114 -11.66 -4.62 1.90
CA THR A 114 -12.86 -3.91 2.36
C THR A 114 -12.67 -2.41 2.58
N GLN A 115 -11.48 -1.89 2.26
CA GLN A 115 -11.06 -0.50 2.46
C GLN A 115 -11.07 -0.02 3.93
N ASP A 116 -11.18 -0.91 4.92
CA ASP A 116 -11.15 -0.55 6.34
C ASP A 116 -9.73 -0.18 6.80
N PHE A 117 -9.31 1.06 6.49
CA PHE A 117 -7.96 1.54 6.77
C PHE A 117 -7.63 1.64 8.26
N LEU A 118 -8.63 1.80 9.13
CA LEU A 118 -8.43 1.73 10.60
C LEU A 118 -8.06 0.31 11.02
N SER A 119 -8.74 -0.70 10.47
CA SER A 119 -8.33 -2.09 10.68
C SER A 119 -7.00 -2.40 10.00
N CYS A 120 -6.70 -1.83 8.83
CA CYS A 120 -5.37 -1.96 8.22
C CYS A 120 -4.29 -1.49 9.19
N TYR A 121 -4.43 -0.29 9.77
CA TYR A 121 -3.52 0.24 10.77
C TYR A 121 -3.40 -0.70 11.98
N LYS A 122 -4.53 -1.17 12.53
CA LYS A 122 -4.55 -2.08 13.67
C LYS A 122 -3.73 -3.35 13.42
N TYR A 123 -3.90 -4.00 12.27
CA TYR A 123 -3.26 -5.28 11.99
C TYR A 123 -1.83 -5.14 11.45
N SER A 124 -1.53 -4.07 10.69
CA SER A 124 -0.15 -3.77 10.30
C SER A 124 0.71 -3.38 11.51
N ARG A 125 0.16 -2.59 12.45
CA ARG A 125 0.82 -2.29 13.72
C ARG A 125 1.09 -3.56 14.53
N LYS A 126 0.10 -4.43 14.70
CA LYS A 126 0.30 -5.71 15.39
C LYS A 126 1.36 -6.59 14.73
N TRP A 127 1.45 -6.58 13.41
CA TRP A 127 2.51 -7.28 12.67
C TRP A 127 3.88 -6.64 12.99
N VAL A 128 4.02 -5.33 12.86
CA VAL A 128 5.29 -4.65 13.11
C VAL A 128 5.73 -4.79 14.58
N ASP A 129 4.82 -4.57 15.53
CA ASP A 129 5.06 -4.74 16.97
C ASP A 129 5.52 -6.17 17.32
N LEU A 130 5.04 -7.19 16.57
CA LEU A 130 5.47 -8.58 16.75
C LEU A 130 6.96 -8.76 16.44
N PHE A 131 7.50 -8.06 15.44
CA PHE A 131 8.93 -8.06 15.11
C PHE A 131 9.75 -7.26 16.12
N TYR A 132 9.29 -6.09 16.52
CA TYR A 132 9.98 -5.29 17.55
C TYR A 132 10.05 -6.01 18.91
N SER A 133 9.01 -6.78 19.24
CA SER A 133 9.00 -7.63 20.45
C SER A 133 9.87 -8.88 20.33
N ASN A 134 10.32 -9.24 19.12
CA ASN A 134 11.15 -10.42 18.84
C ASN A 134 12.29 -10.05 17.86
N PRO A 135 13.30 -9.26 18.28
CA PRO A 135 14.30 -8.68 17.36
C PRO A 135 15.06 -9.71 16.50
N GLU A 136 15.31 -10.91 17.03
CA GLU A 136 15.95 -12.00 16.27
C GLU A 136 15.15 -12.38 15.00
N MET A 137 13.82 -12.23 15.04
CA MET A 137 12.97 -12.51 13.88
C MET A 137 13.14 -11.48 12.76
N ILE A 138 13.61 -10.26 13.07
CA ILE A 138 13.95 -9.25 12.04
C ILE A 138 15.08 -9.78 11.16
N LYS A 139 16.14 -10.33 11.77
CA LYS A 139 17.28 -10.90 11.05
C LYS A 139 16.91 -12.15 10.27
N LEU A 140 16.08 -13.02 10.86
CA LEU A 140 15.64 -14.27 10.22
C LEU A 140 14.63 -14.04 9.08
N ASN A 141 13.79 -13.01 9.19
CA ASN A 141 12.69 -12.75 8.25
C ASN A 141 12.62 -11.27 7.82
N PRO A 142 13.70 -10.69 7.27
CA PRO A 142 13.79 -9.26 6.99
C PRO A 142 12.72 -8.81 6.00
N VAL A 143 12.41 -9.61 4.98
CA VAL A 143 11.36 -9.28 3.98
C VAL A 143 9.97 -9.13 4.62
N PHE A 144 9.64 -9.95 5.63
CA PHE A 144 8.37 -9.79 6.34
C PHE A 144 8.37 -8.55 7.25
N PHE A 145 9.51 -8.21 7.86
CA PHE A 145 9.64 -6.95 8.61
C PHE A 145 9.46 -5.73 7.70
N LEU A 146 10.16 -5.68 6.55
CA LEU A 146 10.07 -4.59 5.59
C LEU A 146 8.64 -4.39 5.07
N ARG A 147 7.98 -5.48 4.67
CA ARG A 147 6.58 -5.42 4.20
C ARG A 147 5.61 -4.99 5.29
N GLY A 148 5.80 -5.45 6.52
CA GLY A 148 4.98 -5.04 7.66
C GLY A 148 5.02 -3.52 7.85
N ASN A 149 6.23 -2.95 7.85
CA ASN A 149 6.43 -1.50 7.97
C ASN A 149 5.86 -0.73 6.77
N GLN A 150 6.02 -1.24 5.55
CA GLN A 150 5.40 -0.63 4.37
C GLN A 150 3.87 -0.51 4.52
N TYR A 151 3.19 -1.58 4.95
CA TYR A 151 1.73 -1.53 5.14
C TYR A 151 1.32 -0.71 6.37
N LEU A 152 2.17 -0.60 7.40
CA LEU A 152 1.94 0.29 8.53
C LEU A 152 1.97 1.75 8.08
N LEU A 153 3.01 2.14 7.34
CA LEU A 153 3.17 3.47 6.79
C LEU A 153 2.04 3.81 5.81
N GLU A 154 1.70 2.90 4.91
CA GLU A 154 0.59 3.08 3.97
C GLU A 154 -0.76 3.27 4.69
N ALA A 155 -1.05 2.45 5.72
CA ALA A 155 -2.27 2.61 6.50
C ALA A 155 -2.30 3.94 7.27
N LEU A 156 -1.17 4.34 7.88
CA LEU A 156 -1.03 5.62 8.58
C LEU A 156 -1.21 6.82 7.65
N PHE A 157 -0.69 6.73 6.42
CA PHE A 157 -0.88 7.73 5.38
C PHE A 157 -2.36 7.85 5.00
N PHE A 158 -3.05 6.74 4.76
CA PHE A 158 -4.46 6.76 4.35
C PHE A 158 -5.40 7.30 5.43
N ILE A 159 -5.13 7.03 6.72
CA ILE A 159 -5.92 7.60 7.82
C ILE A 159 -5.47 9.01 8.22
N LYS A 160 -4.47 9.57 7.52
CA LYS A 160 -3.90 10.91 7.74
C LYS A 160 -3.32 11.11 9.16
N ASP A 161 -2.82 10.05 9.80
CA ASP A 161 -2.21 10.13 11.14
C ASP A 161 -0.72 10.47 11.04
N HIS A 162 -0.44 11.78 10.94
CA HIS A 162 0.91 12.30 10.73
C HIS A 162 1.89 11.95 11.84
N SER A 163 1.52 12.16 13.10
CA SER A 163 2.42 11.96 14.24
C SER A 163 2.95 10.52 14.29
N ARG A 164 2.04 9.54 14.14
CA ARG A 164 2.43 8.12 14.12
C ARG A 164 3.13 7.74 12.83
N PHE A 165 2.77 8.32 11.68
CA PHE A 165 3.46 8.10 10.41
C PHE A 165 4.94 8.51 10.50
N LYS A 166 5.20 9.74 10.97
CA LYS A 166 6.55 10.29 11.10
C LYS A 166 7.42 9.45 12.03
N LYS A 167 6.86 9.03 13.17
CA LYS A 167 7.54 8.13 14.10
C LYS A 167 7.85 6.78 13.46
N ALA A 168 6.86 6.12 12.86
CA ALA A 168 7.05 4.82 12.23
C ALA A 168 8.09 4.87 11.09
N LEU A 169 8.13 5.97 10.33
CA LEU A 169 9.11 6.17 9.26
C LEU A 169 10.53 6.31 9.82
N SER A 170 10.68 7.10 10.89
CA SER A 170 11.96 7.24 11.60
C SER A 170 12.44 5.92 12.20
N ASP A 171 11.56 5.20 12.90
CA ASP A 171 11.87 3.90 13.50
C ASP A 171 12.26 2.87 12.41
N PHE A 172 11.62 2.92 11.24
CA PHE A 172 11.93 2.07 10.09
C PHE A 172 13.31 2.39 9.50
N GLU A 173 13.63 3.67 9.31
CA GLU A 173 14.93 4.14 8.82
C GLU A 173 16.07 3.79 9.78
N GLU A 174 15.88 3.98 11.09
CA GLU A 174 16.87 3.63 12.11
C GLU A 174 17.17 2.13 12.12
N VAL A 175 16.15 1.27 12.08
CA VAL A 175 16.36 -0.19 12.07
C VAL A 175 17.03 -0.67 10.79
N THR A 176 16.64 -0.14 9.62
CA THR A 176 17.16 -0.60 8.33
C THR A 176 18.55 -0.06 8.00
N SER A 177 18.95 1.07 8.60
CA SER A 177 20.30 1.62 8.48
C SER A 177 21.30 1.05 9.49
N GLY A 178 20.83 0.33 10.52
CA GLY A 178 21.70 -0.24 11.55
C GLY A 178 22.55 -1.41 11.05
N ASP A 179 23.78 -1.51 11.55
CA ASP A 179 24.78 -2.54 11.18
C ASP A 179 24.30 -3.99 11.35
N ASN A 180 23.28 -4.20 12.20
CA ASN A 180 22.73 -5.51 12.51
C ASN A 180 21.62 -5.96 11.54
N PHE A 181 21.21 -5.10 10.61
CA PHE A 181 20.20 -5.44 9.61
C PHE A 181 20.81 -6.27 8.48
N PRO A 182 20.16 -7.35 8.00
CA PRO A 182 20.71 -8.16 6.93
C PRO A 182 20.95 -7.35 5.65
N GLN A 183 22.15 -7.47 5.08
CA GLN A 183 22.53 -6.82 3.81
C GLN A 183 22.46 -7.82 2.67
N ASP A 184 21.60 -7.54 1.69
CA ASP A 184 21.43 -8.32 0.45
C ASP A 184 20.81 -7.41 -0.61
N ASP A 185 21.23 -7.55 -1.88
CA ASP A 185 20.75 -6.71 -2.98
C ASP A 185 19.21 -6.61 -3.08
N ASN A 186 18.49 -7.71 -2.79
CA ASN A 186 17.02 -7.71 -2.83
C ASN A 186 16.42 -6.99 -1.61
N ILE A 187 17.06 -7.12 -0.45
CA ILE A 187 16.67 -6.43 0.77
C ILE A 187 16.89 -4.93 0.59
N ASP A 188 18.04 -4.52 0.06
CA ASP A 188 18.38 -3.12 -0.19
C ASP A 188 17.40 -2.48 -1.18
N GLY A 189 17.04 -3.21 -2.24
CA GLY A 189 16.01 -2.77 -3.18
C GLY A 189 14.64 -2.56 -2.51
N LEU A 190 14.23 -3.45 -1.60
CA LEU A 190 12.98 -3.30 -0.84
C LEU A 190 13.04 -2.13 0.15
N ILE A 191 14.16 -1.94 0.84
CA ILE A 191 14.37 -0.79 1.73
C ILE A 191 14.24 0.50 0.92
N PHE A 192 14.95 0.59 -0.21
CA PHE A 192 14.87 1.74 -1.11
C PHE A 192 13.42 2.04 -1.52
N LEU A 193 12.69 1.03 -2.03
CA LEU A 193 11.32 1.19 -2.47
C LEU A 193 10.42 1.74 -1.34
N TYR A 194 10.49 1.15 -0.15
CA TYR A 194 9.57 1.48 0.94
C TYR A 194 9.97 2.78 1.65
N LEU A 195 11.27 3.01 1.87
CA LEU A 195 11.75 4.21 2.54
C LEU A 195 11.47 5.45 1.71
N TYR A 196 11.91 5.48 0.44
CA TYR A 196 11.77 6.68 -0.39
C TYR A 196 10.32 6.95 -0.80
N ALA A 197 9.51 5.92 -1.05
CA ALA A 197 8.08 6.13 -1.30
C ALA A 197 7.40 6.81 -0.11
N ASN A 198 7.79 6.45 1.13
CA ASN A 198 7.20 7.03 2.33
C ASN A 198 7.83 8.36 2.75
N LYS A 199 9.11 8.63 2.45
CA LYS A 199 9.69 9.97 2.57
C LYS A 199 8.95 10.97 1.68
N ILE A 200 8.61 10.59 0.45
CA ILE A 200 7.77 11.43 -0.42
C ILE A 200 6.36 11.59 0.15
N ASN A 201 5.75 10.51 0.68
CA ASN A 201 4.44 10.61 1.33
C ASN A 201 4.45 11.57 2.51
N LEU A 202 5.53 11.64 3.30
CA LEU A 202 5.65 12.61 4.39
C LEU A 202 5.54 14.05 3.86
N HIS A 203 6.25 14.36 2.78
CA HIS A 203 6.15 15.68 2.14
C HIS A 203 4.74 15.96 1.59
N PHE A 204 4.02 14.94 1.11
CA PHE A 204 2.62 15.09 0.74
C PHE A 204 1.71 15.35 1.93
N MET A 205 1.97 14.77 3.09
CA MET A 205 1.18 15.04 4.30
C MET A 205 1.45 16.45 4.85
N GLU A 206 2.69 16.91 4.80
CA GLU A 206 3.12 18.20 5.35
C GLU A 206 2.94 19.37 4.37
N GLY A 207 2.66 19.09 3.09
CA GLY A 207 2.56 20.12 2.05
C GLY A 207 3.90 20.71 1.62
N THR A 208 5.02 20.08 1.98
CA THR A 208 6.40 20.54 1.72
C THR A 208 6.91 19.99 0.39
N PHE A 209 6.19 20.29 -0.70
CA PHE A 209 6.47 19.73 -2.04
C PHE A 209 7.82 20.20 -2.58
N HIS A 210 8.21 21.45 -2.30
CA HIS A 210 9.47 22.02 -2.75
C HIS A 210 10.66 21.35 -2.09
N GLU A 211 10.58 21.14 -0.77
CA GLU A 211 11.56 20.38 -0.02
C GLU A 211 11.67 18.98 -0.63
N GLY A 212 10.56 18.27 -0.84
CA GLY A 212 10.58 16.91 -1.41
C GLY A 212 11.27 16.73 -2.76
N LEU A 213 11.55 17.80 -3.52
CA LEU A 213 12.31 17.73 -4.77
C LEU A 213 13.77 17.28 -4.57
N HIS A 214 14.36 17.45 -3.39
CA HIS A 214 15.73 16.96 -3.12
C HIS A 214 15.85 15.43 -3.29
N LEU A 215 14.77 14.70 -3.01
CA LEU A 215 14.73 13.24 -3.12
C LEU A 215 14.71 12.75 -4.57
N VAL A 216 14.40 13.61 -5.56
CA VAL A 216 14.13 13.17 -6.94
C VAL A 216 15.37 12.54 -7.57
N GLU A 217 16.55 13.16 -7.41
CA GLU A 217 17.79 12.64 -7.99
C GLU A 217 18.17 11.29 -7.36
N GLU A 218 18.13 11.20 -6.03
CA GLU A 218 18.39 9.97 -5.27
C GLU A 218 17.44 8.83 -5.68
N VAL A 219 16.15 9.14 -5.85
CA VAL A 219 15.16 8.17 -6.31
C VAL A 219 15.44 7.71 -7.74
N ILE A 220 15.76 8.63 -8.65
CA ILE A 220 16.03 8.27 -10.05
C ILE A 220 17.28 7.39 -10.16
N ASP A 221 18.31 7.67 -9.37
CA ASP A 221 19.51 6.84 -9.35
C ASP A 221 19.27 5.50 -8.67
N GLY A 222 18.53 5.45 -7.56
CA GLY A 222 18.11 4.19 -6.95
C GLY A 222 17.27 3.31 -7.90
N LEU A 223 16.35 3.90 -8.67
CA LEU A 223 15.59 3.17 -9.70
C LEU A 223 16.48 2.58 -10.80
N LYS A 224 17.61 3.22 -11.14
CA LYS A 224 18.60 2.67 -12.09
C LYS A 224 19.39 1.52 -11.45
N ILE A 225 19.84 1.68 -10.20
CA ILE A 225 20.62 0.68 -9.45
C ILE A 225 19.80 -0.60 -9.28
N TYR A 226 18.55 -0.48 -8.82
CA TYR A 226 17.71 -1.63 -8.50
C TYR A 226 16.80 -2.09 -9.64
N LYS A 227 16.98 -1.59 -10.87
CA LYS A 227 16.11 -1.84 -12.03
C LYS A 227 15.78 -3.31 -12.28
N ASN A 228 16.72 -4.23 -12.04
CA ASN A 228 16.54 -5.67 -12.27
C ASN A 228 15.86 -6.41 -11.11
N ARG A 229 15.64 -5.71 -9.99
CA ARG A 229 15.06 -6.27 -8.74
C ARG A 229 13.67 -5.71 -8.45
N ILE A 230 13.37 -4.54 -8.99
CA ILE A 230 12.06 -3.89 -8.86
C ILE A 230 11.24 -4.17 -10.11
N ASP A 231 9.96 -4.49 -9.93
CA ASP A 231 9.06 -4.58 -11.06
C ASP A 231 8.69 -3.19 -11.60
N GLU A 232 8.22 -3.17 -12.83
CA GLU A 232 7.87 -1.95 -13.56
C GLU A 232 6.75 -1.15 -12.88
N HIS A 233 5.86 -1.79 -12.12
CA HIS A 233 4.78 -1.09 -11.43
C HIS A 233 5.33 -0.16 -10.35
N HIS A 234 6.31 -0.60 -9.57
CA HIS A 234 6.95 0.27 -8.57
C HIS A 234 7.64 1.49 -9.21
N VAL A 235 8.30 1.30 -10.36
CA VAL A 235 8.92 2.42 -11.12
C VAL A 235 7.85 3.45 -11.51
N MET A 236 6.69 3.00 -12.02
CA MET A 236 5.61 3.92 -12.40
C MET A 236 5.01 4.66 -11.20
N VAL A 237 4.89 3.99 -10.05
CA VAL A 237 4.44 4.65 -8.81
C VAL A 237 5.42 5.76 -8.41
N PHE A 238 6.73 5.54 -8.53
CA PHE A 238 7.71 6.60 -8.28
C PHE A 238 7.62 7.75 -9.28
N TYR A 239 7.49 7.46 -10.58
CA TYR A 239 7.29 8.52 -11.57
C TYR A 239 6.03 9.33 -11.29
N TYR A 240 4.95 8.69 -10.84
CA TYR A 240 3.73 9.39 -10.47
C TYR A 240 3.93 10.29 -9.25
N LYS A 241 4.64 9.81 -8.23
CA LYS A 241 4.99 10.59 -7.03
C LYS A 241 5.89 11.77 -7.38
N ILE A 242 6.89 11.58 -8.23
CA ILE A 242 7.78 12.66 -8.71
C ILE A 242 6.99 13.69 -9.53
N ALA A 243 6.10 13.23 -10.41
CA ALA A 243 5.20 14.12 -11.15
C ALA A 243 4.33 14.95 -10.21
N SER A 244 3.82 14.34 -9.13
CA SER A 244 3.01 15.01 -8.12
C SER A 244 3.82 16.03 -7.31
N LEU A 245 5.12 15.76 -7.04
CA LEU A 245 6.03 16.74 -6.44
C LEU A 245 6.19 17.98 -7.32
N TYR A 246 6.52 17.79 -8.61
CA TYR A 246 6.64 18.89 -9.56
C TYR A 246 5.33 19.65 -9.75
N PHE A 247 4.21 18.95 -9.79
CA PHE A 247 2.90 19.57 -9.87
C PHE A 247 2.60 20.45 -8.64
N GLY A 248 2.91 19.96 -7.44
CA GLY A 248 2.67 20.68 -6.18
C GLY A 248 3.41 22.01 -6.07
N VAL A 249 4.57 22.15 -6.72
CA VAL A 249 5.36 23.39 -6.78
C VAL A 249 5.07 24.26 -8.01
N GLY A 250 4.19 23.83 -8.92
CA GLY A 250 3.86 24.54 -10.16
C GLY A 250 4.83 24.29 -11.33
N GLU A 251 5.76 23.35 -11.23
CA GLU A 251 6.69 22.95 -12.29
C GLU A 251 6.02 22.00 -13.31
N ASN A 252 4.97 22.50 -13.96
CA ASN A 252 4.04 21.69 -14.76
C ASN A 252 4.71 20.95 -15.94
N LYS A 253 5.73 21.54 -16.57
CA LYS A 253 6.45 20.89 -17.68
C LYS A 253 7.19 19.62 -17.25
N LYS A 254 7.81 19.64 -16.07
CA LYS A 254 8.48 18.46 -15.51
C LYS A 254 7.46 17.43 -15.04
N CYS A 255 6.33 17.87 -14.48
CA CYS A 255 5.21 16.98 -14.16
C CYS A 255 4.78 16.18 -15.40
N ILE A 256 4.53 16.86 -16.53
CA ILE A 256 4.16 16.24 -17.81
C ILE A 256 5.22 15.22 -18.25
N GLU A 257 6.51 15.58 -18.20
CA GLU A 257 7.60 14.67 -18.60
C GLU A 257 7.54 13.32 -17.85
N PHE A 258 7.31 13.36 -16.54
CA PHE A 258 7.22 12.14 -15.72
C PHE A 258 5.92 11.38 -15.96
N LEU A 259 4.79 12.06 -16.18
CA LEU A 259 3.51 11.42 -16.49
C LEU A 259 3.53 10.73 -17.85
N ASP A 260 4.23 11.30 -18.83
CA ASP A 260 4.38 10.70 -20.15
C ASP A 260 5.13 9.37 -20.08
N LYS A 261 6.09 9.21 -19.15
CA LYS A 261 6.77 7.91 -18.91
C LYS A 261 5.79 6.82 -18.45
N ILE A 262 4.68 7.19 -17.81
CA ILE A 262 3.62 6.27 -17.39
C ILE A 262 2.62 6.05 -18.52
N ILE A 263 2.17 7.13 -19.16
CA ILE A 263 1.08 7.10 -20.15
C ILE A 263 1.51 6.42 -21.45
N SER A 264 2.78 6.57 -21.83
CA SER A 264 3.34 5.93 -23.03
C SER A 264 3.63 4.45 -22.83
N ASN A 265 3.59 3.96 -21.59
CA ASN A 265 3.93 2.60 -21.28
C ASN A 265 2.79 1.62 -21.63
N LYS A 266 3.04 0.76 -22.61
CA LYS A 266 2.05 -0.20 -23.15
C LYS A 266 2.04 -1.54 -22.42
N SER A 267 3.03 -1.85 -21.57
CA SER A 267 3.05 -3.08 -20.77
C SER A 267 2.17 -3.00 -19.53
N LEU A 268 1.69 -1.81 -19.17
CA LEU A 268 0.87 -1.58 -17.98
C LEU A 268 -0.55 -2.16 -18.14
N SER A 269 -0.70 -3.45 -17.90
CA SER A 269 -2.01 -4.10 -17.75
C SER A 269 -2.50 -4.13 -16.30
N MET A 270 -1.60 -3.91 -15.31
CA MET A 270 -1.88 -4.33 -13.92
C MET A 270 -2.59 -3.32 -13.01
N ARG A 271 -2.69 -2.01 -13.34
CA ARG A 271 -3.44 -1.02 -12.53
C ARG A 271 -4.01 0.11 -13.40
N GLU A 272 -5.23 -0.08 -13.92
CA GLU A 272 -5.93 0.94 -14.70
C GLU A 272 -6.11 2.27 -13.93
N ASP A 273 -6.24 2.20 -12.60
CA ASP A 273 -6.37 3.37 -11.73
C ASP A 273 -5.17 4.32 -11.85
N LEU A 274 -3.93 3.80 -11.75
CA LEU A 274 -2.72 4.64 -11.82
C LEU A 274 -2.66 5.36 -13.17
N LEU A 275 -2.98 4.66 -14.26
CA LEU A 275 -2.99 5.24 -15.61
C LEU A 275 -4.12 6.26 -15.77
N CYS A 276 -5.31 5.99 -15.22
CA CYS A 276 -6.43 6.93 -15.15
C CYS A 276 -6.00 8.23 -14.46
N PHE A 277 -5.47 8.16 -13.23
CA PHE A 277 -5.03 9.34 -12.50
C PHE A 277 -3.83 10.04 -13.13
N SER A 278 -2.93 9.29 -13.77
CA SER A 278 -1.81 9.87 -14.53
C SER A 278 -2.32 10.70 -15.70
N ARG A 279 -3.30 10.20 -16.48
CA ARG A 279 -3.88 10.95 -17.61
C ARG A 279 -4.66 12.17 -17.17
N VAL A 280 -5.44 12.06 -16.09
CA VAL A 280 -6.15 13.19 -15.49
C VAL A 280 -5.15 14.27 -15.05
N LEU A 281 -4.13 13.90 -14.27
CA LEU A 281 -3.12 14.85 -13.81
C LEU A 281 -2.33 15.44 -15.00
N ASN A 282 -2.08 14.65 -16.05
CA ASN A 282 -1.36 15.14 -17.23
C ASN A 282 -2.16 16.20 -17.98
N LEU A 283 -3.47 15.99 -18.13
CA LEU A 283 -4.36 16.99 -18.71
C LEU A 283 -4.31 18.29 -17.93
N VAL A 284 -4.41 18.20 -16.61
CA VAL A 284 -4.37 19.35 -15.72
C VAL A 284 -3.02 20.07 -15.85
N ALA A 285 -1.90 19.34 -15.82
CA ALA A 285 -0.57 19.92 -15.95
C ALA A 285 -0.38 20.64 -17.31
N HIS A 286 -0.95 20.11 -18.40
CA HIS A 286 -0.93 20.77 -19.71
C HIS A 286 -1.72 22.09 -19.71
N TYR A 287 -2.90 22.07 -19.11
CA TYR A 287 -3.72 23.27 -18.93
C TYR A 287 -2.96 24.35 -18.15
N GLU A 288 -2.35 23.97 -17.03
CA GLU A 288 -1.57 24.88 -16.18
C GLU A 288 -0.28 25.40 -16.82
N ALA A 289 0.30 24.63 -17.75
CA ALA A 289 1.48 25.06 -18.50
C ALA A 289 1.15 26.02 -19.66
N GLY A 290 -0.13 26.30 -19.93
CA GLY A 290 -0.58 27.09 -21.09
C GLY A 290 -0.29 26.41 -22.43
N LEU A 291 -0.23 25.08 -22.45
CA LEU A 291 0.08 24.28 -23.65
C LEU A 291 -1.19 23.95 -24.44
N ASP A 292 -1.91 25.00 -24.86
CA ASP A 292 -3.28 24.92 -25.39
C ASP A 292 -3.40 24.07 -26.67
N TYR A 293 -2.37 24.06 -27.52
CA TYR A 293 -2.37 23.36 -28.82
C TYR A 293 -2.60 21.84 -28.70
N HIS A 294 -2.28 21.23 -27.56
CA HIS A 294 -2.41 19.80 -27.34
C HIS A 294 -3.63 19.41 -26.49
N LEU A 295 -4.32 20.39 -25.90
CA LEU A 295 -5.34 20.13 -24.88
C LEU A 295 -6.54 19.36 -25.44
N ASP A 296 -7.10 19.78 -26.58
CA ASP A 296 -8.24 19.09 -27.22
C ASP A 296 -7.93 17.63 -27.56
N SER A 297 -6.73 17.38 -28.10
CA SER A 297 -6.27 16.03 -28.42
C SER A 297 -6.11 15.19 -27.16
N LEU A 298 -5.56 15.79 -26.10
CA LEU A 298 -5.35 15.14 -24.81
C LEU A 298 -6.67 14.83 -24.10
N ILE A 299 -7.65 15.76 -24.12
CA ILE A 299 -9.01 15.54 -23.62
C ILE A 299 -9.64 14.35 -24.35
N ARG A 300 -9.64 14.36 -25.69
CA ARG A 300 -10.23 13.27 -26.49
C ARG A 300 -9.57 11.93 -26.23
N SER A 301 -8.24 11.90 -26.14
CA SER A 301 -7.50 10.66 -25.89
C SER A 301 -7.73 10.12 -24.48
N THR A 302 -7.80 11.00 -23.48
CA THR A 302 -8.09 10.66 -22.08
C THR A 302 -9.52 10.16 -21.94
N TYR A 303 -10.49 10.88 -22.52
CA TYR A 303 -11.89 10.46 -22.57
C TYR A 303 -12.06 9.07 -23.20
N LYS A 304 -11.43 8.84 -24.37
CA LYS A 304 -11.47 7.54 -25.06
C LYS A 304 -10.82 6.42 -24.24
N PHE A 305 -9.79 6.72 -23.47
CA PHE A 305 -9.17 5.76 -22.56
C PHE A 305 -10.12 5.41 -21.42
N LEU A 306 -10.68 6.41 -20.74
CA LEU A 306 -11.57 6.22 -19.60
C LEU A 306 -12.84 5.43 -19.98
N LEU A 307 -13.40 5.66 -21.19
CA LEU A 307 -14.54 4.89 -21.70
C LEU A 307 -14.25 3.40 -21.94
N LYS A 308 -12.98 3.02 -22.11
CA LYS A 308 -12.57 1.63 -22.35
C LYS A 308 -12.28 0.86 -21.06
N MET A 309 -12.23 1.52 -19.92
CA MET A 309 -12.04 0.86 -18.63
C MET A 309 -13.27 0.00 -18.32
N GLU A 310 -13.05 -1.26 -17.95
CA GLU A 310 -14.13 -2.20 -17.65
C GLU A 310 -14.92 -1.77 -16.40
N ASP A 311 -14.24 -1.13 -15.44
CA ASP A 311 -14.81 -0.68 -14.17
C ASP A 311 -14.78 0.85 -14.04
N LEU A 312 -15.79 1.51 -14.62
CA LEU A 312 -16.01 2.94 -14.44
C LEU A 312 -16.69 3.21 -13.09
N TYR A 313 -15.92 3.67 -12.11
CA TYR A 313 -16.47 4.12 -10.82
C TYR A 313 -17.06 5.52 -10.91
N GLU A 314 -17.85 5.90 -9.91
CA GLU A 314 -18.60 7.16 -9.92
C GLU A 314 -17.67 8.38 -9.97
N VAL A 315 -16.54 8.33 -9.28
CA VAL A 315 -15.53 9.41 -9.38
C VAL A 315 -14.99 9.54 -10.80
N GLN A 316 -14.63 8.44 -11.47
CA GLN A 316 -14.20 8.46 -12.87
C GLN A 316 -15.31 8.98 -13.80
N LYS A 317 -16.58 8.63 -13.56
CA LYS A 317 -17.71 9.14 -14.37
C LYS A 317 -17.86 10.64 -14.22
N GLU A 318 -17.73 11.19 -13.01
CA GLU A 318 -17.75 12.64 -12.78
C GLU A 318 -16.55 13.33 -13.45
N MET A 319 -15.36 12.72 -13.37
CA MET A 319 -14.19 13.20 -14.10
C MET A 319 -14.45 13.23 -15.61
N ILE A 320 -15.03 12.17 -16.20
CA ILE A 320 -15.38 12.13 -17.62
C ILE A 320 -16.38 13.22 -18.00
N LYS A 321 -17.42 13.44 -17.19
CA LYS A 321 -18.40 14.51 -17.41
C LYS A 321 -17.75 15.88 -17.40
N PHE A 322 -16.85 16.12 -16.44
CA PHE A 322 -16.06 17.34 -16.34
C PHE A 322 -15.15 17.53 -17.56
N LEU A 323 -14.40 16.50 -17.97
CA LEU A 323 -13.55 16.53 -19.16
C LEU A 323 -14.34 16.83 -20.45
N ARG A 324 -15.58 16.36 -20.55
CA ARG A 324 -16.43 16.64 -21.72
C ARG A 324 -16.84 18.11 -21.79
N ARG A 325 -17.08 18.75 -20.64
CA ARG A 325 -17.46 20.18 -20.58
C ARG A 325 -16.25 21.08 -20.82
N LEU A 326 -15.07 20.66 -20.36
CA LEU A 326 -13.82 21.39 -20.55
C LEU A 326 -13.50 21.77 -22.01
N GLY A 327 -13.93 20.97 -22.98
CA GLY A 327 -13.69 21.26 -24.40
C GLY A 327 -14.45 22.46 -24.95
N ASP A 328 -15.52 22.91 -24.27
CA ASP A 328 -16.46 23.93 -24.78
C ASP A 328 -16.54 25.19 -23.89
N ILE A 329 -15.77 25.27 -22.80
CA ILE A 329 -15.85 26.37 -21.80
C ILE A 329 -14.80 27.45 -21.98
N TYR A 330 -15.18 28.70 -21.69
CA TYR A 330 -14.24 29.81 -21.68
C TYR A 330 -13.43 29.87 -20.36
N PRO A 331 -12.23 30.48 -20.35
CA PRO A 331 -11.37 30.54 -19.15
C PRO A 331 -12.04 31.12 -17.90
N HIS A 332 -12.99 32.04 -18.06
CA HIS A 332 -13.70 32.66 -16.94
C HIS A 332 -14.79 31.77 -16.32
N GLU A 333 -15.25 30.74 -17.04
CA GLU A 333 -16.27 29.77 -16.57
C GLU A 333 -15.63 28.58 -15.86
N LEU A 334 -14.32 28.37 -16.06
CA LEU A 334 -13.60 27.21 -15.57
C LEU A 334 -13.64 27.09 -14.04
N LYS A 335 -13.55 28.21 -13.32
CA LYS A 335 -13.66 28.21 -11.86
C LYS A 335 -14.99 27.62 -11.39
N ASN A 336 -16.09 27.93 -12.06
CA ASN A 336 -17.41 27.40 -11.72
C ASN A 336 -17.49 25.88 -11.98
N GLU A 337 -16.85 25.39 -13.06
CA GLU A 337 -16.79 23.94 -13.32
C GLU A 337 -15.90 23.20 -12.30
N PHE A 338 -14.81 23.81 -11.83
CA PHE A 338 -14.02 23.26 -10.72
C PHE A 338 -14.83 23.22 -9.41
N GLU A 339 -15.59 24.27 -9.09
CA GLU A 339 -16.48 24.27 -7.93
C GLU A 339 -17.57 23.19 -8.03
N ALA A 340 -18.16 23.02 -9.21
CA ALA A 340 -19.14 21.97 -9.47
C ALA A 340 -18.55 20.56 -9.32
N LEU A 341 -17.36 20.31 -9.90
CA LEU A 341 -16.67 19.03 -9.75
C LEU A 341 -16.29 18.79 -8.29
N LEU A 342 -15.75 19.79 -7.60
CA LEU A 342 -15.37 19.68 -6.19
C LEU A 342 -16.58 19.30 -5.32
N SER A 343 -17.72 19.96 -5.54
CA SER A 343 -18.95 19.63 -4.82
C SER A 343 -19.36 18.17 -5.04
N LYS A 344 -19.21 17.66 -6.27
CA LYS A 344 -19.53 16.26 -6.58
C LYS A 344 -18.52 15.27 -6.01
N LEU A 345 -17.23 15.55 -6.07
CA LEU A 345 -16.22 14.66 -5.51
C LEU A 345 -16.30 14.55 -3.99
N ARG A 346 -16.69 15.64 -3.29
CA ARG A 346 -16.92 15.60 -1.84
C ARG A 346 -18.05 14.66 -1.42
N GLU A 347 -19.06 14.45 -2.26
CA GLU A 347 -20.13 13.47 -1.99
C GLU A 347 -19.58 12.02 -1.90
N TYR A 348 -18.42 11.76 -2.50
CA TYR A 348 -17.79 10.44 -2.57
C TYR A 348 -16.60 10.24 -1.62
N GLU A 349 -16.17 11.26 -0.88
CA GLU A 349 -14.99 11.20 0.00
C GLU A 349 -15.17 10.15 1.11
N ASP A 350 -16.37 10.11 1.70
CA ASP A 350 -16.73 9.14 2.75
C ASP A 350 -17.46 7.90 2.21
N HIS A 351 -17.63 7.79 0.90
CA HIS A 351 -18.37 6.69 0.30
C HIS A 351 -17.59 5.37 0.44
N PRO A 352 -18.23 4.28 0.90
CA PRO A 352 -17.54 3.04 1.30
C PRO A 352 -16.72 2.39 0.18
N TYR A 353 -17.09 2.62 -1.08
CA TYR A 353 -16.46 2.01 -2.25
C TYR A 353 -15.71 2.98 -3.16
N GLU A 354 -16.07 4.27 -3.12
CA GLU A 354 -15.57 5.27 -4.09
C GLU A 354 -14.37 6.04 -3.53
N ARG A 355 -14.19 6.04 -2.20
CA ARG A 355 -13.07 6.74 -1.53
C ARG A 355 -11.68 6.33 -2.04
N ARG A 356 -11.55 5.16 -2.68
CA ARG A 356 -10.28 4.71 -3.27
C ARG A 356 -9.72 5.67 -4.32
N ALA A 357 -10.59 6.45 -4.98
CA ALA A 357 -10.17 7.39 -6.01
C ALA A 357 -9.29 8.51 -5.45
N PHE A 358 -9.41 8.77 -4.15
CA PHE A 358 -8.66 9.79 -3.43
C PHE A 358 -7.33 9.27 -2.85
N LEU A 359 -7.00 7.98 -3.02
CA LEU A 359 -5.77 7.38 -2.46
C LEU A 359 -4.51 7.72 -3.26
N TYR A 360 -4.65 7.96 -4.56
CA TYR A 360 -3.51 8.23 -5.45
C TYR A 360 -3.18 9.72 -5.54
N LEU A 361 -4.21 10.57 -5.54
CA LEU A 361 -4.08 12.03 -5.67
C LEU A 361 -5.07 12.71 -4.73
N ASP A 362 -4.61 13.71 -3.98
CA ASP A 362 -5.49 14.62 -3.26
C ASP A 362 -6.13 15.61 -4.25
N ILE A 363 -7.02 15.06 -5.09
CA ILE A 363 -7.76 15.80 -6.13
C ILE A 363 -8.63 16.91 -5.52
N ILE A 364 -9.04 16.74 -4.26
CA ILE A 364 -9.80 17.74 -3.51
C ILE A 364 -8.93 18.96 -3.22
N SER A 365 -7.74 18.76 -2.64
CA SER A 365 -6.80 19.87 -2.39
C SER A 365 -6.35 20.54 -3.68
N TRP A 366 -6.22 19.78 -4.78
CA TRP A 366 -5.97 20.38 -6.10
C TRP A 366 -7.11 21.29 -6.56
N LEU A 367 -8.36 20.81 -6.57
CA LEU A 367 -9.51 21.63 -6.99
C LEU A 367 -9.65 22.88 -6.13
N GLU A 368 -9.45 22.76 -4.83
CA GLU A 368 -9.45 23.91 -3.91
C GLU A 368 -8.34 24.91 -4.22
N SER A 369 -7.16 24.43 -4.60
CA SER A 369 -6.05 25.27 -5.06
C SER A 369 -6.47 26.12 -6.26
N LYS A 370 -7.22 25.55 -7.20
CA LYS A 370 -7.71 26.29 -8.38
C LYS A 370 -8.80 27.29 -8.05
N ILE A 371 -9.73 26.92 -7.18
CA ILE A 371 -10.81 27.81 -6.75
C ILE A 371 -10.25 29.02 -5.99
N LYS A 372 -9.21 28.80 -5.18
CA LYS A 372 -8.55 29.85 -4.36
C LYS A 372 -7.38 30.54 -5.06
N ASN A 373 -7.00 30.10 -6.26
CA ASN A 373 -5.83 30.58 -7.00
C ASN A 373 -4.53 30.52 -6.17
N LYS A 374 -4.24 29.34 -5.58
CA LYS A 374 -3.04 29.03 -4.80
C LYS A 374 -2.35 27.76 -5.33
N PHE A 375 -1.08 27.55 -4.99
CA PHE A 375 -0.44 26.28 -5.28
C PHE A 375 -1.05 25.16 -4.43
N VAL A 376 -1.03 23.93 -4.96
CA VAL A 376 -1.61 22.77 -4.26
C VAL A 376 -0.87 22.52 -2.95
N GLY A 377 0.45 22.72 -2.93
CA GLY A 377 1.26 22.59 -1.72
C GLY A 377 0.82 23.52 -0.59
N ASP A 378 0.47 24.77 -0.92
CA ASP A 378 0.00 25.76 0.07
C ASP A 378 -1.32 25.32 0.70
N ILE A 379 -2.27 24.81 -0.10
CA ILE A 379 -3.56 24.31 0.42
C ILE A 379 -3.37 23.14 1.37
N ILE A 380 -2.50 22.19 0.99
CA ILE A 380 -2.22 21.01 1.82
C ILE A 380 -1.54 21.42 3.11
N ARG A 381 -0.58 22.36 3.04
CA ARG A 381 0.10 22.91 4.22
C ARG A 381 -0.86 23.65 5.14
N GLU A 382 -1.75 24.47 4.61
CA GLU A 382 -2.80 25.15 5.39
C GLU A 382 -3.68 24.13 6.12
N LYS A 383 -4.12 23.07 5.44
CA LYS A 383 -4.90 21.98 6.07
C LYS A 383 -4.10 21.27 7.16
N PHE A 384 -2.83 20.99 6.89
CA PHE A 384 -1.95 20.33 7.84
C PHE A 384 -1.74 21.17 9.10
N GLU A 385 -1.47 22.47 8.96
CA GLU A 385 -1.31 23.40 10.08
C GLU A 385 -2.60 23.51 10.90
N LEU A 386 -3.78 23.55 10.27
CA LEU A 386 -5.08 23.59 10.97
C LEU A 386 -5.42 22.31 11.74
N LEU A 387 -4.96 21.14 11.27
CA LEU A 387 -5.21 19.85 11.94
C LEU A 387 -4.26 19.60 13.11
N ASN A 388 -3.10 20.28 13.13
CA ASN A 388 -2.05 20.08 14.13
C ASN A 388 -1.80 21.30 15.03
N SER A 389 -2.56 22.39 14.83
CA SER A 389 -2.70 23.51 15.77
C SER A 389 -3.63 23.14 16.92
#